data_AF-T1EI33-F1
#
_entry.id   AF-T1EI33-F1
#
_cell.length_a   1.000
_cell.length_b   1.000
_cell.length_c   1.000
_cell.angle_alpha   90.00
_cell.angle_beta   90.00
_cell.angle_gamma   90.00
#
_symmetry.space_group_name_H-M   'P 1'
#
loop_
_entity.id
_entity.type
_entity.pdbx_description
1 polymer ?
#
loop_
_entity_poly.entity_id
_entity_poly.type
_entity_poly.pdbx_seq_one_letter_code
_entity_poly.pdbx_strand_id
1 'polypeptide(L)'
;PRSIHLSNNSVQKQYQPSVCRSKMLPVDNMWTCEEFKSYLSNLPDPWANIIVPGMKKGILNALLCTQDLIDHRKNSFELFGADFMLLEDFTPWLIEINSSPSMARTTTATAYLVEKVLEDTIKVVIDRHQNKSCDTGKFELAYRQPQV
;
A
#
# COMPACT_ATOMS: atom_id res chain seq x y z
N PRO A 1 -16.42 -13.50 18.39
CA PRO A 1 -14.98 -13.89 18.34
C PRO A 1 -14.14 -12.74 17.77
N ARG A 2 -13.12 -12.27 18.50
CA ARG A 2 -12.28 -11.09 18.15
C ARG A 2 -11.60 -11.19 16.78
N SER A 3 -11.34 -12.39 16.28
CA SER A 3 -10.57 -12.64 15.05
C SER A 3 -11.28 -12.30 13.74
N ILE A 4 -12.60 -12.06 13.74
CA ILE A 4 -13.34 -11.73 12.51
C ILE A 4 -13.09 -10.28 12.08
N HIS A 5 -12.82 -9.39 13.03
CA HIS A 5 -12.71 -7.94 12.78
C HIS A 5 -11.27 -7.47 12.57
N LEU A 6 -10.28 -8.37 12.61
CA LEU A 6 -8.86 -8.02 12.50
C LEU A 6 -8.26 -8.65 11.24
N SER A 7 -7.88 -7.84 10.26
CA SER A 7 -7.31 -8.32 8.99
C SER A 7 -5.79 -8.56 9.04
N ASN A 8 -5.13 -8.18 10.14
CA ASN A 8 -3.67 -8.28 10.30
C ASN A 8 -3.18 -9.72 10.08
N ASN A 9 -2.27 -9.93 9.11
CA ASN A 9 -1.76 -11.26 8.80
C ASN A 9 -1.04 -11.93 10.01
N SER A 10 -0.36 -11.14 10.83
CA SER A 10 0.31 -11.59 12.06
C SER A 10 -0.65 -12.25 13.07
N VAL A 11 -1.92 -11.80 13.08
CA VAL A 11 -3.01 -12.32 13.89
C VAL A 11 -3.71 -13.46 13.16
N GLN A 12 -4.12 -13.24 11.90
CA GLN A 12 -4.91 -14.20 11.13
C GLN A 12 -4.20 -15.54 10.91
N LYS A 13 -2.88 -15.55 10.73
CA LYS A 13 -2.10 -16.79 10.56
C LYS A 13 -2.17 -17.75 11.76
N GLN A 14 -2.62 -17.29 12.92
CA GLN A 14 -2.76 -18.09 14.14
C GLN A 14 -4.10 -18.82 14.22
N TYR A 15 -5.06 -18.51 13.34
CA TYR A 15 -6.41 -19.06 13.36
C TYR A 15 -6.65 -19.99 12.17
N GLN A 16 -7.49 -21.00 12.38
CA GLN A 16 -7.95 -21.86 11.30
C GLN A 16 -9.02 -21.16 10.45
N PRO A 17 -9.00 -21.34 9.11
CA PRO A 17 -10.05 -20.84 8.24
C PRO A 17 -11.44 -21.33 8.65
N SER A 18 -12.45 -20.45 8.53
CA SER A 18 -13.85 -20.83 8.76
C SER A 18 -14.30 -21.92 7.77
N VAL A 19 -15.16 -22.84 8.23
CA VAL A 19 -15.78 -23.88 7.38
C VAL A 19 -16.59 -23.27 6.24
N CYS A 20 -17.17 -22.08 6.45
CA CYS A 20 -17.95 -21.36 5.45
C CYS A 20 -17.10 -20.42 4.57
N ARG A 21 -15.77 -20.55 4.59
CA ARG A 21 -14.87 -19.70 3.80
C ARG A 21 -15.09 -19.92 2.30
N SER A 22 -15.24 -18.82 1.56
CA SER A 22 -15.30 -18.86 0.10
C SER A 22 -14.01 -19.44 -0.49
N LYS A 23 -14.16 -20.39 -1.41
CA LYS A 23 -13.03 -21.00 -2.15
C LYS A 23 -12.33 -20.03 -3.10
N MET A 24 -12.94 -18.88 -3.37
CA MET A 24 -12.32 -17.84 -4.21
C MET A 24 -11.21 -17.08 -3.47
N LEU A 25 -11.21 -17.11 -2.13
CA LEU A 25 -10.21 -16.39 -1.33
C LEU A 25 -8.89 -17.14 -1.29
N PRO A 26 -7.74 -16.44 -1.27
CA PRO A 26 -6.43 -17.05 -1.25
C PRO A 26 -6.21 -17.78 0.09
N VAL A 27 -5.42 -18.86 0.09
CA VAL A 27 -5.22 -19.70 1.28
C VAL A 27 -4.52 -18.95 2.41
N ASP A 28 -3.59 -18.06 2.05
CA ASP A 28 -2.75 -17.27 2.96
C ASP A 28 -3.35 -15.91 3.33
N ASN A 29 -4.62 -15.65 2.99
CA ASN A 29 -5.33 -14.39 3.25
C ASN A 29 -4.70 -13.14 2.59
N MET A 30 -3.87 -13.30 1.55
CA MET A 30 -3.27 -12.15 0.86
C MET A 30 -3.49 -12.23 -0.65
N TRP A 31 -4.01 -11.14 -1.20
CA TRP A 31 -4.02 -10.90 -2.64
C TRP A 31 -3.07 -9.77 -3.00
N THR A 32 -2.45 -9.91 -4.17
CA THR A 32 -1.84 -8.81 -4.91
C THR A 32 -2.93 -7.86 -5.42
N CYS A 33 -2.54 -6.64 -5.80
CA CYS A 33 -3.50 -5.70 -6.38
C CYS A 33 -3.99 -6.19 -7.75
N GLU A 34 -3.19 -6.94 -8.50
CA GLU A 34 -3.58 -7.57 -9.76
C GLU A 34 -4.68 -8.63 -9.55
N GLU A 35 -4.56 -9.49 -8.53
CA GLU A 35 -5.60 -10.46 -8.18
C GLU A 35 -6.89 -9.77 -7.72
N PHE A 36 -6.77 -8.72 -6.90
CA PHE A 36 -7.94 -7.96 -6.46
C PHE A 36 -8.62 -7.22 -7.61
N LYS A 37 -7.87 -6.65 -8.57
CA LYS A 37 -8.45 -6.07 -9.80
C LYS A 37 -9.18 -7.13 -10.63
N SER A 38 -8.61 -8.33 -10.74
CA SER A 38 -9.25 -9.45 -11.44
C SER A 38 -10.59 -9.83 -10.77
N TYR A 39 -10.63 -9.84 -9.44
CA TYR A 39 -11.87 -10.04 -8.68
C TYR A 39 -12.95 -8.97 -8.98
N LEU A 40 -12.53 -7.71 -9.19
CA LEU A 40 -13.41 -6.58 -9.51
C LEU A 40 -13.78 -6.46 -11.00
N SER A 41 -13.31 -7.37 -11.87
CA SER A 41 -13.37 -7.24 -13.33
C SER A 41 -14.77 -7.07 -13.93
N ASN A 42 -15.81 -7.51 -13.23
CA ASN A 42 -17.22 -7.36 -13.67
C ASN A 42 -17.85 -6.01 -13.28
N LEU A 43 -17.10 -5.13 -12.63
CA LEU A 43 -17.56 -3.81 -12.17
C LEU A 43 -16.98 -2.69 -13.05
N PRO A 44 -17.54 -1.47 -13.01
CA PRO A 44 -17.07 -0.32 -13.80
C PRO A 44 -15.76 0.29 -13.27
N ASP A 45 -14.71 -0.54 -13.18
CA ASP A 45 -13.35 -0.24 -12.71
C ASP A 45 -13.28 0.69 -11.48
N PRO A 46 -13.82 0.26 -10.33
CA PRO A 46 -13.70 1.03 -9.09
C PRO A 46 -12.23 1.18 -8.65
N TRP A 47 -11.34 0.30 -9.10
CA TRP A 47 -9.91 0.37 -8.79
C TRP A 47 -9.29 1.66 -9.32
N ALA A 48 -9.41 1.92 -10.62
CA ALA A 48 -8.85 3.12 -11.24
C ALA A 48 -9.64 4.38 -10.89
N ASN A 49 -10.98 4.27 -10.79
CA ASN A 49 -11.86 5.43 -10.68
C ASN A 49 -12.09 5.93 -9.25
N ILE A 50 -12.00 5.05 -8.24
CA ILE A 50 -12.36 5.38 -6.84
C ILE A 50 -11.21 5.06 -5.89
N ILE A 51 -10.73 3.81 -5.90
CA ILE A 51 -9.82 3.29 -4.87
C ILE A 51 -8.45 3.95 -4.96
N VAL A 52 -7.76 3.91 -6.11
CA VAL A 52 -6.42 4.52 -6.24
C VAL A 52 -6.44 6.04 -6.04
N PRO A 53 -7.35 6.81 -6.68
CA PRO A 53 -7.44 8.25 -6.43
C PRO A 53 -7.74 8.59 -4.97
N GLY A 54 -8.65 7.84 -4.33
CA GLY A 54 -9.00 8.04 -2.92
C GLY A 54 -7.82 7.73 -1.98
N MET A 55 -7.07 6.65 -2.21
CA MET A 55 -5.86 6.34 -1.43
C MET A 55 -4.79 7.43 -1.58
N LYS A 56 -4.53 7.89 -2.81
CA LYS A 56 -3.58 9.00 -3.07
C LYS A 56 -4.01 10.26 -2.31
N LYS A 57 -5.29 10.60 -2.35
CA LYS A 57 -5.85 11.75 -1.61
C LYS A 57 -5.69 11.59 -0.09
N GLY A 58 -5.96 10.40 0.45
CA GLY A 58 -5.80 10.10 1.87
C GLY A 58 -4.36 10.29 2.34
N ILE A 59 -3.39 9.72 1.63
CA ILE A 59 -1.96 9.86 1.92
C ILE A 59 -1.54 11.33 1.82
N LEU A 60 -1.91 12.02 0.74
CA LEU A 60 -1.53 13.42 0.51
C LEU A 60 -2.06 14.32 1.63
N ASN A 61 -3.34 14.18 1.99
CA ASN A 61 -3.93 14.98 3.07
C ASN A 61 -3.24 14.71 4.41
N ALA A 62 -2.92 13.45 4.71
CA ALA A 62 -2.20 13.12 5.94
C ALA A 62 -0.81 13.78 5.99
N LEU A 63 -0.05 13.73 4.89
CA LEU A 63 1.27 14.34 4.79
C LEU A 63 1.22 15.88 4.85
N LEU A 64 0.25 16.51 4.19
CA LEU A 64 0.10 17.97 4.20
C LEU A 64 -0.29 18.47 5.60
N CYS A 65 -1.19 17.78 6.29
CA CYS A 65 -1.63 18.16 7.64
C CYS A 65 -0.53 18.03 8.70
N THR A 66 0.48 17.19 8.46
CA THR A 66 1.60 16.98 9.40
C THR A 66 2.90 17.60 8.92
N GLN A 67 2.91 18.29 7.78
CA GLN A 67 4.13 18.79 7.15
C GLN A 67 4.97 19.68 8.08
N ASP A 68 4.32 20.55 8.86
CA ASP A 68 5.01 21.45 9.80
C ASP A 68 5.65 20.73 10.99
N LEU A 69 5.28 19.45 11.21
CA LEU A 69 5.82 18.60 12.27
C LEU A 69 6.94 17.68 11.77
N ILE A 70 7.17 17.61 10.45
CA ILE A 70 8.16 16.71 9.85
C ILE A 70 9.51 17.44 9.81
N ASP A 71 10.45 16.96 10.62
CA ASP A 71 11.84 17.42 10.58
C ASP A 71 12.52 17.01 9.27
N HIS A 72 12.70 17.98 8.38
CA HIS A 72 13.42 17.75 7.13
C HIS A 72 14.92 17.62 7.37
N ARG A 73 15.44 16.40 7.16
CA ARG A 73 16.89 16.14 7.14
C ARG A 73 17.36 15.92 5.71
N LYS A 74 18.34 16.73 5.28
CA LYS A 74 18.93 16.60 3.94
C LYS A 74 19.46 15.18 3.73
N ASN A 75 19.25 14.63 2.54
CA ASN A 75 19.64 13.27 2.16
C ASN A 75 19.00 12.16 3.02
N SER A 76 17.85 12.43 3.64
CA SER A 76 17.03 11.43 4.32
C SER A 76 15.74 11.18 3.54
N PHE A 77 15.26 9.95 3.60
CA PHE A 77 13.96 9.56 3.08
C PHE A 77 13.35 8.54 4.04
N GLU A 78 12.03 8.36 3.95
CA GLU A 78 11.32 7.36 4.72
C GLU A 78 10.29 6.66 3.84
N LEU A 79 10.15 5.35 4.01
CA LEU A 79 9.13 4.54 3.38
C LEU A 79 8.05 4.22 4.40
N PHE A 80 6.83 4.65 4.13
CA PHE A 80 5.67 4.43 4.97
C PHE A 80 4.77 3.33 4.40
N GLY A 81 4.09 2.60 5.29
CA GLY A 81 2.94 1.77 4.92
C GLY A 81 1.66 2.49 5.30
N ALA A 82 0.64 2.46 4.45
CA ALA A 82 -0.66 3.05 4.74
C ALA A 82 -1.75 1.97 4.60
N ASP A 83 -2.51 1.78 5.67
CA ASP A 83 -3.55 0.76 5.74
C ASP A 83 -4.90 1.39 5.47
N PHE A 84 -5.59 0.87 4.46
CA PHE A 84 -6.91 1.34 4.04
C PHE A 84 -7.95 0.23 4.20
N MET A 85 -9.15 0.63 4.62
CA MET A 85 -10.35 -0.19 4.51
C MET A 85 -11.22 0.36 3.39
N LEU A 86 -11.73 -0.51 2.52
CA LEU A 86 -12.70 -0.12 1.50
C LEU A 86 -14.11 -0.27 2.06
N LEU A 87 -14.94 0.77 1.89
CA LEU A 87 -16.36 0.71 2.18
C LEU A 87 -17.14 -0.02 1.08
N GLU A 88 -18.45 -0.19 1.29
CA GLU A 88 -19.35 -0.87 0.33
C GLU A 88 -19.39 -0.18 -1.05
N ASP A 89 -19.16 1.13 -1.10
CA ASP A 89 -19.08 1.94 -2.32
C ASP A 89 -17.65 2.03 -2.89
N PHE A 90 -16.72 1.22 -2.38
CA PHE A 90 -15.30 1.22 -2.69
C PHE A 90 -14.52 2.45 -2.22
N THR A 91 -15.15 3.38 -1.48
CA THR A 91 -14.44 4.54 -0.93
C THR A 91 -13.35 4.07 0.05
N PRO A 92 -12.08 4.42 -0.17
CA PRO A 92 -10.99 4.03 0.73
C PRO A 92 -10.96 4.93 1.96
N TRP A 93 -10.92 4.31 3.15
CA TRP A 93 -10.78 4.95 4.44
C TRP A 93 -9.41 4.64 5.02
N LEU A 94 -8.59 5.68 5.20
CA LEU A 94 -7.29 5.56 5.84
C LEU A 94 -7.46 5.22 7.32
N ILE A 95 -6.90 4.08 7.74
CA ILE A 95 -6.99 3.60 9.13
C ILE A 95 -5.75 4.04 9.91
N GLU A 96 -4.57 3.77 9.34
CA GLU A 96 -3.30 4.13 9.96
C GLU A 96 -2.19 4.31 8.92
N ILE A 97 -1.14 5.04 9.32
CA ILE A 97 0.12 5.14 8.60
C ILE A 97 1.21 4.64 9.54
N ASN A 98 1.93 3.62 9.09
CA ASN A 98 3.00 2.98 9.82
C ASN A 98 4.34 3.48 9.30
N SER A 99 5.14 4.08 10.20
CA SER A 99 6.58 4.21 10.01
C SER A 99 7.20 2.81 10.05
N SER A 100 8.12 2.50 9.14
CA SER A 100 8.77 1.17 9.05
C SER A 100 7.79 0.00 8.82
N PRO A 101 7.09 -0.04 7.66
CA PRO A 101 6.26 -1.18 7.32
C PRO A 101 7.08 -2.47 7.28
N SER A 102 6.46 -3.59 7.66
CA SER A 102 7.13 -4.89 7.69
C SER A 102 7.60 -5.32 6.31
N MET A 103 8.91 -5.59 6.19
CA MET A 103 9.54 -6.16 4.99
C MET A 103 9.68 -7.69 5.08
N ALA A 104 8.87 -8.34 5.91
CA ALA A 104 8.89 -9.78 6.06
C ALA A 104 8.22 -10.48 4.85
N ARG A 105 8.93 -11.43 4.25
CA ARG A 105 8.47 -12.22 3.10
C ARG A 105 7.63 -13.42 3.54
N THR A 106 6.51 -13.18 4.22
CA THR A 106 5.73 -14.24 4.89
C THR A 106 4.81 -15.04 3.97
N THR A 107 4.50 -14.51 2.80
CA THR A 107 3.61 -15.08 1.78
C THR A 107 4.24 -14.91 0.41
N THR A 108 3.77 -15.63 -0.61
CA THR A 108 4.27 -15.46 -1.98
C THR A 108 4.05 -14.02 -2.48
N ALA A 109 2.89 -13.44 -2.17
CA ALA A 109 2.60 -12.04 -2.51
C ALA A 109 3.58 -11.07 -1.84
N THR A 110 3.79 -11.18 -0.52
CA THR A 110 4.71 -10.29 0.21
C THR A 110 6.17 -10.52 -0.18
N ALA A 111 6.58 -11.74 -0.50
CA ALA A 111 7.92 -12.02 -1.00
C ALA A 111 8.24 -11.23 -2.28
N TYR A 112 7.32 -11.31 -3.26
CA TYR A 112 7.46 -10.58 -4.53
C TYR A 112 7.38 -9.06 -4.35
N LEU A 113 6.40 -8.57 -3.59
CA LEU A 113 6.18 -7.14 -3.41
C LEU A 113 7.30 -6.47 -2.61
N VAL A 114 7.81 -7.11 -1.56
CA VAL A 114 8.92 -6.59 -0.75
C VAL A 114 10.21 -6.51 -1.57
N GLU A 115 10.50 -7.54 -2.37
CA GLU A 115 11.68 -7.49 -3.24
C GLU A 115 11.59 -6.32 -4.22
N LYS A 116 10.45 -6.15 -4.88
CA LYS A 116 10.24 -5.09 -5.87
C LYS A 116 10.26 -3.69 -5.25
N VAL A 117 9.59 -3.48 -4.12
CA VAL A 117 9.55 -2.15 -3.49
C VAL A 117 10.94 -1.73 -3.00
N LEU A 118 11.74 -2.65 -2.47
CA LEU A 118 13.10 -2.34 -2.04
C LEU A 118 14.00 -1.96 -3.21
N GLU A 119 13.94 -2.73 -4.31
CA GLU A 119 14.68 -2.43 -5.55
C GLU A 119 14.28 -1.06 -6.11
N ASP A 120 12.98 -0.82 -6.28
CA ASP A 120 12.48 0.42 -6.88
C ASP A 120 12.69 1.64 -5.97
N THR A 121 12.74 1.45 -4.65
CA THR A 121 13.09 2.53 -3.71
C THR A 121 14.50 3.04 -3.97
N ILE A 122 15.47 2.15 -4.21
CA ILE A 122 16.85 2.54 -4.53
C ILE A 122 16.90 3.35 -5.83
N LYS A 123 16.15 2.95 -6.86
CA LYS A 123 16.05 3.72 -8.12
C LYS A 123 15.59 5.15 -7.88
N VAL A 124 14.59 5.35 -7.01
CA VAL A 124 14.05 6.68 -6.71
C VAL A 124 15.02 7.52 -5.89
N VAL A 125 15.64 6.96 -4.85
CA VAL A 125 16.43 7.75 -3.88
C VAL A 125 17.89 7.93 -4.27
N ILE A 126 18.46 6.99 -5.03
CA ILE A 126 19.86 7.01 -5.48
C ILE A 126 19.94 7.33 -6.98
N ASP A 127 19.36 6.51 -7.85
CA ASP A 127 19.60 6.63 -9.29
C ASP A 127 19.02 7.94 -9.84
N ARG A 128 17.82 8.32 -9.37
CA ARG A 128 17.15 9.57 -9.77
C ARG A 128 17.85 10.83 -9.25
N HIS A 129 18.73 10.70 -8.25
CA HIS A 129 19.61 11.80 -7.86
C HIS A 129 20.62 12.10 -8.98
N GLN A 130 21.15 11.06 -9.64
CA GLN A 130 22.13 11.16 -10.71
C GLN A 130 21.50 11.40 -12.09
N ASN A 131 20.37 10.75 -12.39
CA ASN A 131 19.67 10.86 -13.65
C ASN A 131 18.15 11.06 -13.44
N LYS A 132 17.64 12.28 -13.69
CA LYS A 132 16.23 12.62 -13.45
C LYS A 132 15.23 11.87 -14.34
N SER A 133 15.67 11.29 -15.45
CA SER A 133 14.82 10.53 -16.38
C SER A 133 14.99 9.01 -16.25
N CYS A 134 15.68 8.52 -15.22
CA CYS A 134 15.81 7.08 -15.00
C CYS A 134 14.47 6.43 -14.67
N ASP A 135 14.41 5.11 -14.89
CA ASP A 135 13.33 4.26 -14.41
C ASP A 135 13.14 4.41 -12.89
N THR A 136 11.89 4.36 -12.44
CA THR A 136 11.50 4.34 -11.02
C THR A 136 10.73 3.07 -10.67
N GLY A 137 10.73 2.09 -11.57
CA GLY A 137 9.93 0.89 -11.48
C GLY A 137 8.45 1.23 -11.29
N LYS A 138 7.83 0.68 -10.25
CA LYS A 138 6.40 0.90 -9.98
C LYS A 138 6.10 2.18 -9.17
N PHE A 139 7.10 2.97 -8.77
CA PHE A 139 6.83 4.26 -8.10
C PHE A 139 6.30 5.32 -9.08
N GLU A 140 5.30 6.07 -8.62
CA GLU A 140 4.71 7.22 -9.31
C GLU A 140 4.82 8.47 -8.43
N LEU A 141 5.21 9.61 -9.01
CA LEU A 141 5.21 10.88 -8.29
C LEU A 141 3.76 11.37 -8.11
N ALA A 142 3.20 11.17 -6.92
CA ALA A 142 1.83 11.61 -6.61
C ALA A 142 1.71 13.11 -6.30
N TYR A 143 2.74 13.71 -5.68
CA TYR A 143 2.72 15.11 -5.29
C TYR A 143 4.13 15.71 -5.19
N ARG A 144 4.27 16.97 -5.58
CA ARG A 144 5.45 17.80 -5.36
C ARG A 144 4.97 19.21 -5.04
N GLN A 145 5.30 19.71 -3.86
CA GLN A 145 4.99 21.10 -3.51
C GLN A 145 5.86 22.05 -4.37
N PRO A 146 5.29 23.15 -4.89
CA PRO A 146 6.07 24.21 -5.53
C PRO A 146 7.08 24.79 -4.54
N GLN A 147 8.29 25.07 -5.01
CA GLN A 147 9.23 25.89 -4.24
C GLN A 147 8.71 27.34 -4.27
N VAL A 148 8.46 27.90 -3.09
CA VAL A 148 8.15 29.32 -2.90
C VAL A 148 9.45 30.11 -2.87
#